data_AF-A0A7M3ZKS7-F1
#
_entry.id   AF-A0A7M3ZKS7-F1
#
_cell.length_a   1.000
_cell.length_b   1.000
_cell.length_c   1.000
_cell.angle_alpha   90.00
_cell.angle_beta   90.00
_cell.angle_gamma   90.00
#
_symmetry.space_group_name_H-M   'P 1'
#
loop_
_entity.id
_entity.type
_entity.pdbx_description
1 polymer ?
#
loop_
_entity_poly.entity_id
_entity_poly.type
_entity_poly.pdbx_seq_one_letter_code
_entity_poly.pdbx_strand_id
1 'polypeptide(L)'
;IIERDSDGDGTVDSLDAFPNDASETTDTDGDGVGDNTDAYPNDGTRSEESLSFDANTMYLVIAAIAITVLLTLIFLRREKYVKVEKSDEEKSNRWLFPRGPKKKF
;
A
#
# COMPACT_ATOMS: atom_id res chain seq x y z
N ILE A 1 -7.91 42.52 -30.18
CA ILE A 1 -7.74 42.05 -28.78
C ILE A 1 -7.16 40.66 -28.92
N ILE A 2 -5.94 40.43 -28.44
CA ILE A 2 -5.45 39.07 -28.23
C ILE A 2 -5.98 38.67 -26.85
N GLU A 3 -6.79 37.63 -26.80
CA GLU A 3 -7.18 37.05 -25.52
C GLU A 3 -5.98 36.31 -24.94
N ARG A 4 -5.87 36.33 -23.61
CA ARG A 4 -4.82 35.60 -22.91
C ARG A 4 -5.23 34.14 -22.83
N ASP A 5 -4.24 33.28 -23.01
CA ASP A 5 -4.29 31.84 -22.77
C ASP A 5 -3.07 31.57 -21.88
N SER A 6 -3.32 31.41 -20.59
CA SER A 6 -2.32 31.45 -19.53
C SER A 6 -1.58 30.13 -19.36
N ASP A 7 -2.19 29.00 -19.72
CA ASP A 7 -1.61 27.66 -19.62
C ASP A 7 -1.35 26.98 -20.98
N GLY A 8 -1.85 27.56 -22.07
CA GLY A 8 -1.50 27.19 -23.44
C GLY A 8 -2.26 26.00 -23.98
N ASP A 9 -3.45 25.70 -23.46
CA ASP A 9 -4.27 24.56 -23.89
C ASP A 9 -5.18 24.87 -25.09
N GLY A 10 -5.25 26.14 -25.51
CA GLY A 10 -6.05 26.61 -26.63
C GLY A 10 -7.40 27.21 -26.24
N THR A 11 -7.75 27.21 -24.96
CA THR A 11 -8.88 27.93 -24.38
C THR A 11 -8.39 29.27 -23.85
N VAL A 12 -9.20 30.32 -24.03
CA VAL A 12 -8.82 31.66 -23.53
C VAL A 12 -9.22 31.79 -22.07
N ASP A 13 -8.43 32.50 -21.26
CA ASP A 13 -8.66 32.70 -19.81
C ASP A 13 -10.07 33.20 -19.46
N SER A 14 -10.76 33.84 -20.40
CA SER A 14 -12.11 34.37 -20.22
C SER A 14 -13.21 33.31 -20.34
N LEU A 15 -12.92 32.18 -20.98
CA LEU A 15 -13.80 31.05 -21.24
C LEU A 15 -13.36 29.77 -20.54
N ASP A 16 -12.20 29.82 -19.88
CA ASP A 16 -11.60 28.70 -19.18
C ASP A 16 -11.95 28.74 -17.68
N ALA A 17 -12.54 27.65 -17.18
CA ALA A 17 -12.82 27.49 -15.75
C ALA A 17 -11.53 27.33 -14.93
N PHE A 18 -10.44 26.85 -15.55
CA PHE A 18 -9.15 26.60 -14.93
C PHE A 18 -7.98 27.25 -15.70
N PRO A 19 -7.86 28.60 -15.76
CA PRO A 19 -6.88 29.31 -16.61
C PRO A 19 -5.38 29.10 -16.30
N ASN A 20 -5.03 28.20 -15.37
CA ASN A 20 -3.64 27.89 -15.05
C ASN A 20 -3.39 26.38 -15.06
N ASP A 21 -4.33 25.59 -15.55
CA ASP A 21 -4.26 24.13 -15.64
C ASP A 21 -4.64 23.67 -17.06
N ALA A 22 -3.64 23.53 -17.91
CA ALA A 22 -3.81 23.09 -19.30
C ALA A 22 -4.43 21.69 -19.46
N SER A 23 -4.73 20.98 -18.37
CA SER A 23 -5.43 19.69 -18.39
C SER A 23 -6.93 19.82 -18.12
N GLU A 24 -7.45 20.99 -17.77
CA GLU A 24 -8.85 21.23 -17.44
C GLU A 24 -9.34 22.54 -18.06
N THR A 25 -10.58 22.55 -18.58
CA THR A 25 -11.16 23.76 -19.20
C THR A 25 -12.57 24.05 -18.74
N THR A 26 -13.29 23.02 -18.29
CA THR A 26 -14.73 23.04 -18.05
C THR A 26 -15.00 22.51 -16.64
N ASP A 27 -15.94 23.16 -15.95
CA ASP A 27 -16.52 22.74 -14.67
C ASP A 27 -18.05 22.82 -14.87
N THR A 28 -18.65 21.70 -15.26
CA THR A 28 -20.03 21.65 -15.73
C THR A 28 -21.04 21.86 -14.60
N ASP A 29 -20.73 21.44 -13.37
CA ASP A 29 -21.62 21.57 -12.22
C ASP A 29 -21.22 22.64 -11.20
N GLY A 30 -20.06 23.28 -11.39
CA GLY A 30 -19.62 24.46 -10.66
C GLY A 30 -19.06 24.13 -9.28
N ASP A 31 -18.55 22.91 -9.06
CA ASP A 31 -18.03 22.47 -7.77
C ASP A 31 -16.54 22.81 -7.55
N GLY A 32 -15.87 23.29 -8.60
CA GLY A 32 -14.47 23.69 -8.60
C GLY A 32 -13.48 22.56 -8.93
N VAL A 33 -13.97 21.38 -9.34
CA VAL A 33 -13.20 20.29 -9.92
C VAL A 33 -13.46 20.25 -11.43
N GLY A 34 -12.41 20.05 -12.22
CA GLY A 34 -12.55 20.06 -13.67
C GLY A 34 -13.17 18.77 -14.21
N ASP A 35 -13.94 18.88 -15.28
CA ASP A 35 -14.68 17.77 -15.88
C ASP A 35 -13.79 16.58 -16.28
N ASN A 36 -12.48 16.78 -16.54
CA ASN A 36 -11.59 15.67 -16.89
C ASN A 36 -11.16 14.84 -15.67
N THR A 37 -11.15 15.44 -14.48
CA THR A 37 -10.76 14.79 -13.21
C THR A 37 -11.95 14.46 -12.31
N ASP A 38 -13.11 15.08 -12.55
CA ASP A 38 -14.33 14.81 -11.80
C ASP A 38 -14.98 13.48 -12.20
N ALA A 39 -15.21 12.61 -11.20
CA ALA A 39 -15.94 11.35 -11.39
C ALA A 39 -17.44 11.56 -11.68
N TYR A 40 -18.02 12.70 -11.30
CA TYR A 40 -19.41 13.05 -11.50
C TYR A 40 -19.61 14.48 -12.05
N PRO A 41 -19.22 14.77 -13.31
CA PRO A 41 -19.22 16.14 -13.89
C PRO A 41 -20.58 16.85 -14.02
N ASN A 42 -21.66 16.28 -13.49
CA ASN A 42 -23.00 16.87 -13.52
C ASN A 42 -23.64 16.87 -12.13
N ASP A 43 -22.90 16.51 -11.07
CA ASP A 43 -23.36 16.42 -9.69
C ASP A 43 -22.34 17.05 -8.74
N GLY A 44 -22.37 18.38 -8.63
CA GLY A 44 -21.46 19.15 -7.78
C GLY A 44 -21.63 18.94 -6.27
N THR A 45 -22.36 17.90 -5.86
CA THR A 45 -22.34 17.40 -4.48
C THR A 45 -21.26 16.34 -4.24
N ARG A 46 -20.61 15.84 -5.29
CA ARG A 46 -19.58 14.81 -5.21
C ARG A 46 -18.62 14.93 -6.40
N SER A 47 -17.33 14.86 -6.11
CA SER A 47 -16.28 14.79 -7.15
C SER A 47 -15.44 13.51 -7.11
N GLU A 48 -15.59 12.76 -6.02
CA GLU A 48 -14.82 11.54 -5.76
C GLU A 48 -15.73 10.33 -5.73
N GLU A 49 -15.29 9.24 -6.34
CA GLU A 49 -15.97 7.95 -6.21
C GLU A 49 -15.79 7.43 -4.77
N SER A 50 -16.88 7.41 -4.00
CA SER A 50 -16.86 6.75 -2.71
C SER A 50 -16.70 5.25 -2.93
N LEU A 51 -15.50 4.72 -2.69
CA LEU A 51 -15.23 3.28 -2.74
C LEU A 51 -16.19 2.56 -1.78
N SER A 52 -17.22 1.93 -2.32
CA SER A 52 -18.16 1.12 -1.55
C SER A 52 -17.44 -0.15 -1.12
N PHE A 53 -16.94 -0.15 0.11
CA PHE A 53 -16.35 -1.34 0.70
C PHE A 53 -17.46 -2.26 1.19
N ASP A 54 -17.98 -3.06 0.26
CA ASP A 54 -19.00 -4.04 0.59
C ASP A 54 -18.50 -5.01 1.66
N ALA A 55 -19.43 -5.52 2.48
CA ALA A 55 -19.10 -6.44 3.57
C ALA A 55 -18.27 -7.65 3.07
N ASN A 56 -18.56 -8.15 1.87
CA ASN A 56 -17.81 -9.25 1.26
C ASN A 56 -16.35 -8.88 0.97
N THR A 57 -16.11 -7.70 0.43
CA THR A 57 -14.76 -7.16 0.18
C THR A 57 -14.01 -6.94 1.50
N MET A 58 -14.72 -6.48 2.54
CA MET A 58 -14.17 -6.34 3.89
C MET A 58 -13.72 -7.68 4.48
N TYR A 59 -14.50 -8.74 4.33
CA TYR A 59 -14.09 -10.08 4.80
C TYR A 59 -12.84 -10.58 4.07
N LEU A 60 -12.72 -10.35 2.75
CA LEU A 60 -11.54 -10.77 1.99
C LEU A 60 -10.28 -10.00 2.40
N VAL A 61 -10.38 -8.69 2.62
CA VAL A 61 -9.25 -7.86 3.06
C VAL A 61 -8.82 -8.21 4.49
N ILE A 62 -9.76 -8.39 5.41
CA ILE A 62 -9.45 -8.81 6.79
C ILE A 62 -8.83 -10.20 6.78
N ALA A 63 -9.34 -11.14 5.96
CA ALA A 63 -8.76 -12.46 5.82
C ALA A 63 -7.32 -12.41 5.26
N ALA A 64 -7.06 -11.58 4.25
CA ALA A 64 -5.73 -11.39 3.68
C ALA A 64 -4.74 -10.83 4.73
N ILE A 65 -5.15 -9.83 5.51
CA ILE A 65 -4.33 -9.27 6.60
C ILE A 65 -4.09 -10.32 7.70
N ALA A 66 -5.11 -11.08 8.08
CA ALA A 66 -4.96 -12.14 9.07
C ALA A 66 -3.98 -13.22 8.60
N ILE A 67 -4.01 -13.60 7.32
CA ILE A 67 -3.08 -14.56 6.73
C ILE A 67 -1.64 -14.01 6.73
N THR A 68 -1.43 -12.76 6.32
CA THR A 68 -0.07 -12.17 6.32
C THR A 68 0.50 -12.04 7.74
N VAL A 69 -0.32 -11.66 8.72
CA VAL A 69 0.07 -11.66 10.13
C VAL A 69 0.37 -13.08 10.63
N LEU A 70 -0.45 -14.07 10.27
CA LEU A 70 -0.20 -15.46 10.65
C LEU A 70 1.10 -16.00 10.05
N LEU A 71 1.36 -15.72 8.77
CA LEU A 71 2.58 -16.13 8.09
C LEU A 71 3.82 -15.47 8.69
N THR A 72 3.76 -14.17 9.00
CA THR A 72 4.85 -13.47 9.68
C THR A 72 5.10 -14.03 11.08
N LEU A 73 4.05 -14.36 11.85
CA LEU A 73 4.20 -15.01 13.15
C LEU A 73 4.81 -16.42 13.06
N ILE A 74 4.41 -17.23 12.07
CA ILE A 74 5.00 -18.55 11.82
C ILE A 74 6.48 -18.41 11.46
N PHE A 75 6.82 -17.42 10.64
CA PHE A 75 8.20 -17.13 10.26
C PHE A 75 9.06 -16.73 11.48
N LEU A 76 8.53 -15.86 12.35
CA LEU A 76 9.18 -15.47 13.60
C LEU A 76 9.32 -16.64 14.59
N ARG A 77 8.42 -17.62 14.55
CA ARG A 77 8.49 -18.82 15.38
C ARG A 77 9.55 -19.82 14.87
N ARG A 78 9.78 -19.88 13.56
CA ARG A 78 10.72 -20.83 12.93
C ARG A 78 12.16 -20.62 13.38
N GLU A 79 12.57 -19.38 13.65
CA GLU A 79 13.94 -19.07 14.05
C GLU A 79 14.31 -19.61 15.45
N LYS A 80 13.33 -19.72 16.36
CA LYS A 80 13.57 -20.24 17.71
C LYS A 80 13.71 -21.77 17.75
N TYR A 81 13.05 -22.48 16.84
CA TYR A 81 13.09 -23.96 16.81
C TYR A 81 14.44 -24.51 16.34
N VAL A 82 15.06 -23.85 15.35
CA VAL A 82 16.37 -24.25 14.81
C VAL A 82 17.48 -24.21 15.87
N LYS A 83 17.39 -23.30 16.86
CA LYS A 83 18.38 -23.19 17.94
C LYS A 83 18.24 -24.29 19.01
N VAL A 84 17.01 -24.79 19.24
CA VAL A 84 16.74 -25.85 20.21
C VAL A 84 17.32 -27.18 19.71
N GLU A 85 17.03 -27.53 18.46
CA GLU A 85 17.49 -28.79 17.85
C GLU A 85 19.03 -28.90 17.84
N LYS A 86 19.73 -27.85 17.38
CA LYS A 86 21.20 -27.82 17.37
C LYS A 86 21.79 -27.94 18.79
N SER A 87 21.13 -27.38 19.80
CA SER A 87 21.60 -27.42 21.19
C SER A 87 21.43 -28.79 21.85
N ASP A 88 20.38 -29.53 21.47
CA ASP A 88 20.09 -30.84 22.06
C ASP A 88 20.85 -31.95 21.32
N GLU A 89 21.09 -31.80 20.03
CA GLU A 89 21.99 -32.65 19.25
C GLU A 89 23.46 -32.48 19.69
N GLU A 90 23.91 -31.25 19.96
CA GLU A 90 25.24 -30.98 20.52
C GLU A 90 25.40 -31.57 21.94
N LYS A 91 24.37 -31.49 22.80
CA LYS A 91 24.37 -32.11 24.14
C LYS A 91 24.30 -33.64 24.09
N SER A 92 23.57 -34.20 23.13
CA SER A 92 23.49 -35.65 22.89
C SER A 92 24.85 -36.19 22.45
N ASN A 93 25.47 -35.55 21.47
CA ASN A 93 26.80 -35.90 20.96
C ASN A 93 27.92 -35.62 21.99
N ARG A 94 27.67 -34.78 22.99
CA ARG A 94 28.58 -34.52 24.12
C ARG A 94 28.66 -35.68 25.13
N TRP A 95 27.63 -36.53 25.22
CA TRP A 95 27.63 -37.72 26.08
C TRP A 95 28.11 -38.98 25.37
N LEU A 96 27.97 -39.04 24.04
CA LEU A 96 28.38 -40.20 23.22
C LEU A 96 29.89 -40.37 23.08
N PHE A 97 30.68 -39.32 23.34
CA PHE A 97 32.13 -39.39 23.40
C PHE A 97 32.66 -38.78 24.70
N PRO A 98 32.98 -39.58 25.73
CA PRO A 98 33.68 -39.06 26.90
C PRO A 98 35.03 -38.48 26.45
N ARG A 99 35.29 -37.21 26.80
CA ARG A 99 36.59 -36.58 26.55
C ARG A 99 37.65 -37.36 27.31
N GLY A 100 38.43 -38.16 26.58
CA GLY A 100 39.59 -38.86 27.09
C GLY A 100 40.56 -37.88 27.76
N PRO A 101 41.28 -38.31 28.81
CA PRO A 101 42.02 -37.41 29.68
C PRO A 101 43.06 -36.61 28.89
N LYS A 102 43.09 -35.29 29.12
CA LYS A 102 44.15 -34.42 28.61
C LYS A 102 45.45 -34.83 29.29
N LYS A 103 46.36 -35.46 28.52
CA LYS A 103 47.73 -35.73 28.97
C LYS A 103 48.39 -34.41 29.37
N LYS A 104 48.83 -34.31 30.61
CA LYS A 104 49.81 -33.31 31.05
C LYS A 104 51.15 -34.05 31.16
N PHE A 105 52.19 -33.38 30.65
CA PHE A 105 53.55 -33.85 30.48
C PHE A 105 54.16 -34.45 31.74
#